data_AF-A0AAN8NSQ7-F1
#
_entry.id   AF-A0AAN8NSQ7-F1
#
_cell.length_a   1.000
_cell.length_b   1.000
_cell.length_c   1.000
_cell.angle_alpha   90.00
_cell.angle_beta   90.00
_cell.angle_gamma   90.00
#
_symmetry.space_group_name_H-M   'P 1'
#
loop_
_entity.id
_entity.type
_entity.pdbx_description
1 polymer ?
#
loop_
_entity_poly.entity_id
_entity_poly.type
_entity_poly.pdbx_seq_one_letter_code
_entity_poly.pdbx_strand_id
1 'polypeptide(L)'
;MNYMEVTLPNYSYVFNFEQEFTHYETRRWMLENWTYGFYYVGVYMILIFGGQHYMQSRPKYNLRGVLSLWNTLLAGFSIMGACRTAPELLHTLRNYGLYHSVCIPSFIEQDKVSGFWSWMFVLSKLPELGDTIFIVLRKQPLIFLHWYHHITVLLYSWFSYTEYTSSARWFIVMNYCVHSVMYSYYALKSMGYRPYKSIQVDDIRLGEMQIKKESKMAIKLTQLQFKDRVAMSDV
;
A
#
# COMPACT_ATOMS: atom_id res chain seq x y z
N MET A 1 -5.83 -31.70 -12.75
CA MET A 1 -5.65 -30.30 -13.21
C MET A 1 -4.43 -29.76 -12.51
N ASN A 2 -3.42 -29.28 -13.24
CA ASN A 2 -2.24 -28.67 -12.64
C ASN A 2 -2.68 -27.41 -11.90
N TYR A 3 -2.62 -27.41 -10.56
CA TYR A 3 -2.94 -26.26 -9.71
C TYR A 3 -1.99 -25.06 -9.90
N MET A 4 -1.01 -25.19 -10.81
CA MET A 4 0.01 -24.19 -11.10
C MET A 4 -0.21 -23.45 -12.41
N GLU A 5 -1.30 -23.67 -13.16
CA GLU A 5 -1.59 -22.92 -14.38
C GLU A 5 -2.87 -22.10 -14.20
N VAL A 6 -2.71 -20.80 -13.90
CA VAL A 6 -3.81 -19.86 -13.75
C VAL A 6 -4.07 -19.19 -15.09
N THR A 7 -5.33 -19.21 -15.53
CA THR A 7 -5.75 -18.42 -16.70
C THR A 7 -5.63 -16.93 -16.35
N LEU A 8 -4.81 -16.20 -17.09
CA LEU A 8 -4.60 -14.77 -16.84
C LEU A 8 -5.88 -13.96 -17.13
N PRO A 9 -6.13 -12.86 -16.40
CA PRO A 9 -7.22 -11.96 -16.72
C PRO A 9 -7.01 -11.37 -18.12
N ASN A 10 -8.09 -11.19 -18.88
CA ASN A 10 -8.00 -10.51 -20.17
C ASN A 10 -7.84 -9.00 -19.94
N TYR A 11 -6.60 -8.52 -19.93
CA TYR A 11 -6.29 -7.11 -19.81
C TYR A 11 -6.61 -6.38 -21.12
N SER A 12 -7.43 -5.32 -21.07
CA SER A 12 -7.76 -4.53 -22.26
C SER A 12 -6.53 -3.88 -22.91
N TYR A 13 -5.50 -3.56 -22.13
CA TYR A 13 -4.24 -3.01 -22.62
C TYR A 13 -3.10 -3.29 -21.63
N VAL A 14 -2.01 -3.89 -22.09
CA VAL A 14 -0.81 -4.15 -21.29
C VAL A 14 0.30 -3.21 -21.76
N PHE A 15 0.91 -2.46 -20.84
CA PHE A 15 2.01 -1.56 -21.19
C PHE A 15 3.32 -2.32 -21.41
N ASN A 16 4.21 -1.81 -22.26
CA ASN A 16 5.51 -2.47 -22.55
C ASN A 16 6.34 -2.71 -21.28
N PHE A 17 6.38 -1.73 -20.37
CA PHE A 17 7.09 -1.88 -19.10
C PHE A 17 6.49 -2.95 -18.17
N GLU A 18 5.19 -3.26 -18.30
CA GLU A 18 4.55 -4.35 -17.56
C GLU A 18 4.89 -5.71 -18.20
N GLN A 19 5.05 -5.76 -19.52
CA GLN A 19 5.40 -7.00 -20.24
C GLN A 19 6.85 -7.44 -20.01
N GLU A 20 7.76 -6.47 -19.92
CA GLU A 20 9.18 -6.68 -19.67
C GLU A 20 9.49 -6.94 -18.18
N PHE A 21 8.51 -6.78 -17.29
CA PHE A 21 8.69 -6.97 -15.86
C PHE A 21 9.04 -8.42 -15.51
N THR A 22 10.14 -8.58 -14.77
CA THR A 22 10.61 -9.88 -14.28
C THR A 22 10.65 -9.88 -12.75
N HIS A 23 9.71 -10.60 -12.13
CA HIS A 23 9.56 -10.66 -10.67
C HIS A 23 10.79 -11.24 -9.94
N TYR A 24 11.57 -12.09 -10.61
CA TYR A 24 12.80 -12.66 -10.04
C TYR A 24 13.90 -11.62 -9.83
N GLU A 25 14.06 -10.68 -10.77
CA GLU A 25 15.09 -9.64 -10.70
C GLU A 25 14.78 -8.64 -9.60
N THR A 26 13.53 -8.18 -9.54
CA THR A 26 13.09 -7.23 -8.50
C THR A 26 13.12 -7.86 -7.12
N ARG A 27 12.73 -9.14 -6.98
CA ARG A 27 12.87 -9.87 -5.72
C ARG A 27 14.32 -10.01 -5.31
N ARG A 28 15.21 -10.38 -6.23
CA ARG A 28 16.65 -10.51 -5.93
C ARG A 28 17.22 -9.18 -5.46
N TRP A 29 16.91 -8.09 -6.16
CA TRP A 29 17.33 -6.76 -5.75
C TRP A 29 16.82 -6.40 -4.36
N MET A 30 15.54 -6.67 -4.04
CA MET A 30 14.98 -6.39 -2.72
C MET A 30 15.59 -7.26 -1.61
N LEU A 31 15.95 -8.51 -1.91
CA LEU A 31 16.63 -9.41 -0.99
C LEU A 31 18.07 -8.95 -0.72
N GLU A 32 18.82 -8.58 -1.76
CA GLU A 32 20.18 -8.09 -1.62
C GLU A 32 20.23 -6.76 -0.85
N ASN A 33 19.20 -5.92 -1.03
CA ASN A 33 19.10 -4.60 -0.43
C ASN A 33 18.12 -4.54 0.76
N TRP A 34 17.92 -5.65 1.48
CA TRP A 34 17.00 -5.71 2.62
C TRP A 34 17.34 -4.69 3.73
N THR A 35 18.60 -4.29 3.86
CA THR A 35 19.07 -3.29 4.83
C THR A 35 18.57 -1.88 4.51
N TYR A 36 18.19 -1.60 3.25
CA TYR A 36 17.68 -0.28 2.85
C TYR A 36 16.41 0.11 3.59
N GLY A 37 15.55 -0.86 3.93
CA GLY A 37 14.38 -0.61 4.77
C GLY A 37 14.75 0.06 6.09
N PHE A 38 15.79 -0.42 6.77
CA PHE A 38 16.26 0.15 8.04
C PHE A 38 16.89 1.54 7.86
N TYR A 39 17.65 1.75 6.77
CA TYR A 39 18.19 3.08 6.47
C TYR A 39 17.07 4.09 6.23
N TYR A 40 16.02 3.73 5.48
CA TYR A 40 14.86 4.60 5.27
C TYR A 40 14.13 4.94 6.57
N VAL A 41 13.95 3.96 7.46
CA VAL A 41 13.37 4.20 8.80
C VAL A 41 14.24 5.14 9.63
N GLY A 42 15.56 4.95 9.62
CA GLY A 42 16.50 5.83 10.31
C GLY A 42 16.40 7.28 9.82
N VAL A 43 16.44 7.48 8.50
CA VAL A 43 16.26 8.80 7.88
C VAL A 43 14.91 9.41 8.23
N TYR A 44 13.84 8.62 8.16
CA TYR A 44 12.49 9.04 8.51
C TYR A 44 12.37 9.54 9.96
N MET A 45 12.95 8.80 10.92
CA MET A 45 12.97 9.19 12.33
C MET A 45 13.74 10.49 12.55
N ILE A 46 14.91 10.64 11.92
CA ILE A 46 15.70 11.87 11.96
C ILE A 46 14.88 13.05 11.41
N LEU A 47 14.18 12.86 10.29
CA LEU A 47 13.34 13.89 9.68
C LEU A 47 12.16 14.28 10.57
N ILE A 48 11.52 13.33 11.26
CA ILE A 48 10.42 13.63 12.20
C ILE A 48 10.92 14.45 13.37
N PHE A 49 11.88 13.92 14.15
CA PHE A 49 12.31 14.57 15.39
C PHE A 49 13.12 15.83 15.12
N GLY A 50 14.01 15.79 14.12
CA GLY A 50 14.76 16.94 13.65
C GLY A 50 13.85 18.01 13.06
N GLY A 51 12.86 17.62 12.24
CA GLY A 51 11.87 18.53 11.68
C GLY A 51 10.99 19.17 12.75
N GLN A 52 10.55 18.41 13.76
CA GLN A 52 9.79 18.93 14.89
C GLN A 52 10.62 19.95 15.68
N HIS A 53 11.87 19.64 16.01
CA HIS A 53 12.77 20.55 16.72
C HIS A 53 13.03 21.83 15.90
N TYR A 54 13.34 21.69 14.61
CA TYR A 54 13.58 22.81 13.70
C TYR A 54 12.34 23.73 13.58
N MET A 55 11.15 23.14 13.48
CA MET A 55 9.91 23.90 13.35
C MET A 55 9.50 24.63 14.63
N GLN A 56 10.04 24.31 15.82
CA GLN A 56 9.68 25.01 17.06
C GLN A 56 9.86 26.53 16.94
N SER A 57 10.95 26.97 16.32
CA SER A 57 11.31 28.39 16.15
C SER A 57 10.67 29.08 14.93
N ARG A 58 9.96 28.37 14.06
CA ARG A 58 9.45 28.88 12.77
C ARG A 58 7.93 28.97 12.71
N PRO A 59 7.34 29.85 11.89
CA PRO A 59 5.90 29.83 11.65
C PRO A 59 5.46 28.60 10.82
N LYS A 60 4.18 28.24 10.87
CA LYS A 60 3.61 27.15 10.05
C LYS A 60 3.69 27.48 8.56
N TYR A 61 4.07 26.52 7.73
CA TYR A 61 4.09 26.71 6.28
C TYR A 61 2.70 26.49 5.66
N ASN A 62 2.34 27.33 4.68
CA ASN A 62 1.15 27.14 3.87
C ASN A 62 1.48 26.31 2.62
N LEU A 63 1.47 25.00 2.75
CA LEU A 63 1.82 24.04 1.68
C LEU A 63 0.58 23.52 0.94
N ARG A 64 -0.53 24.26 0.91
CA ARG A 64 -1.81 23.75 0.39
C ARG A 64 -1.73 23.30 -1.06
N GLY A 65 -1.04 24.06 -1.92
CA GLY A 65 -0.87 23.71 -3.35
C GLY A 65 -0.03 22.45 -3.54
N VAL A 66 1.12 22.38 -2.86
CA VAL A 66 2.01 21.21 -2.89
C VAL A 66 1.30 19.97 -2.35
N LEU A 67 0.58 20.10 -1.23
CA LEU A 67 -0.20 19.02 -0.63
C LEU A 67 -1.36 18.56 -1.54
N SER A 68 -1.99 19.49 -2.26
CA SER A 68 -3.01 19.14 -3.27
C SER A 68 -2.40 18.28 -4.36
N LEU A 69 -1.30 18.74 -4.96
CA LEU A 69 -0.60 18.02 -6.03
C LEU A 69 -0.16 16.63 -5.55
N TRP A 70 0.44 16.58 -4.36
CA TRP A 70 0.89 15.35 -3.71
C TRP A 70 -0.25 14.33 -3.54
N ASN A 71 -1.37 14.77 -2.95
CA ASN A 71 -2.55 13.91 -2.79
C ASN A 71 -3.15 13.48 -4.14
N THR A 72 -3.16 14.36 -5.15
CA THR A 72 -3.65 13.99 -6.50
C THR A 72 -2.77 12.94 -7.15
N LEU A 73 -1.44 13.04 -7.00
CA LEU A 73 -0.50 12.03 -7.52
C LEU A 73 -0.69 10.68 -6.82
N LEU A 74 -0.80 10.67 -5.48
CA LEU A 74 -1.06 9.45 -4.72
C LEU A 74 -2.43 8.85 -5.03
N ALA A 75 -3.46 9.68 -5.24
CA ALA A 75 -4.77 9.23 -5.67
C ALA A 75 -4.70 8.57 -7.05
N GLY A 76 -4.06 9.21 -8.03
CA GLY A 76 -3.90 8.68 -9.39
C GLY A 76 -3.15 7.34 -9.39
N PHE A 77 -2.03 7.27 -8.67
CA PHE A 77 -1.27 6.04 -8.49
C PHE A 77 -2.13 4.92 -7.87
N SER A 78 -2.89 5.24 -6.82
CA SER A 78 -3.74 4.26 -6.14
C SER A 78 -4.91 3.78 -7.00
N ILE A 79 -5.51 4.67 -7.79
CA ILE A 79 -6.58 4.32 -8.75
C ILE A 79 -6.03 3.39 -9.82
N MET A 80 -4.87 3.71 -10.42
CA MET A 80 -4.25 2.86 -11.42
C MET A 80 -3.91 1.48 -10.85
N GLY A 81 -3.30 1.43 -9.66
CA GLY A 81 -2.99 0.20 -8.96
C GLY A 81 -4.23 -0.64 -8.67
N ALA A 82 -5.32 -0.03 -8.19
CA ALA A 82 -6.60 -0.71 -7.95
C ALA A 82 -7.19 -1.26 -9.26
N CYS A 83 -7.21 -0.46 -10.33
CA CYS A 83 -7.74 -0.88 -11.63
C CYS A 83 -6.96 -2.05 -12.25
N ARG A 84 -5.67 -2.19 -11.96
CA ARG A 84 -4.83 -3.25 -12.50
C ARG A 84 -4.82 -4.52 -11.66
N THR A 85 -4.91 -4.39 -10.33
CA THR A 85 -4.84 -5.53 -9.40
C THR A 85 -6.21 -6.08 -9.00
N ALA A 86 -7.27 -5.26 -8.97
CA ALA A 86 -8.61 -5.73 -8.60
C ALA A 86 -9.23 -6.74 -9.59
N PRO A 87 -9.09 -6.59 -10.93
CA PRO A 87 -9.59 -7.58 -11.87
C PRO A 87 -8.91 -8.95 -11.71
N GLU A 88 -7.60 -8.96 -11.42
CA GLU A 88 -6.85 -10.19 -11.12
C GLU A 88 -7.43 -10.90 -9.89
N LEU A 89 -7.63 -10.17 -8.79
CA LEU A 89 -8.20 -10.72 -7.57
C LEU A 89 -9.61 -11.27 -7.80
N LEU A 90 -10.48 -10.52 -8.50
CA LEU A 90 -11.84 -10.95 -8.80
C LEU A 90 -11.86 -12.20 -9.70
N HIS A 91 -10.97 -12.26 -10.69
CA HIS A 91 -10.83 -13.42 -11.57
C HIS A 91 -10.36 -14.66 -10.80
N THR A 92 -9.34 -14.52 -9.96
CA THR A 92 -8.87 -15.63 -9.12
C THR A 92 -9.96 -16.12 -8.18
N LEU A 93 -10.71 -15.21 -7.55
CA LEU A 93 -11.79 -15.57 -6.63
C LEU A 93 -12.93 -16.30 -7.33
N ARG A 94 -13.33 -15.86 -8.53
CA ARG A 94 -14.45 -16.45 -9.26
C ARG A 94 -14.13 -17.83 -9.83
N ASN A 95 -12.90 -18.06 -10.27
CA ASN A 95 -12.53 -19.30 -10.96
C ASN A 95 -11.85 -20.34 -10.07
N TYR A 96 -11.07 -19.92 -9.07
CA TYR A 96 -10.26 -20.82 -8.24
C TYR A 96 -10.61 -20.77 -6.74
N GLY A 97 -11.48 -19.84 -6.33
CA GLY A 97 -11.98 -19.74 -4.96
C GLY A 97 -11.04 -19.07 -3.96
N LEU A 98 -11.46 -19.04 -2.69
CA LEU A 98 -10.78 -18.32 -1.62
C LEU A 98 -9.40 -18.90 -1.27
N TYR A 99 -9.31 -20.23 -1.19
CA TYR A 99 -8.05 -20.92 -0.85
C TYR A 99 -6.93 -20.52 -1.82
N HIS A 100 -7.21 -20.58 -3.12
CA HIS A 100 -6.23 -20.22 -4.15
C HIS A 100 -5.83 -18.73 -4.08
N SER A 101 -6.78 -17.85 -3.75
CA SER A 101 -6.49 -16.41 -3.61
C SER A 101 -5.61 -16.04 -2.40
N VAL A 102 -5.65 -16.84 -1.33
CA VAL A 102 -4.98 -16.55 -0.05
C VAL A 102 -3.68 -17.35 0.10
N CYS A 103 -3.64 -18.58 -0.41
CA CYS A 103 -2.54 -19.52 -0.16
C CYS A 103 -1.54 -19.62 -1.31
N ILE A 104 -1.91 -19.23 -2.54
CA ILE A 104 -1.04 -19.38 -3.72
C ILE A 104 -0.56 -18.01 -4.22
N PRO A 105 0.75 -17.77 -4.45
CA PRO A 105 1.30 -16.47 -4.84
C PRO A 105 1.27 -16.21 -6.37
N SER A 106 0.27 -16.76 -7.06
CA SER A 106 0.17 -16.71 -8.54
C SER A 106 0.09 -15.29 -9.12
N PHE A 107 -0.37 -14.31 -8.34
CA PHE A 107 -0.45 -12.89 -8.75
C PHE A 107 0.90 -12.20 -8.96
N ILE A 108 2.01 -12.79 -8.48
CA ILE A 108 3.38 -12.28 -8.71
C ILE A 108 4.11 -13.17 -9.72
N GLU A 109 3.95 -14.48 -9.61
CA GLU A 109 4.72 -15.45 -10.40
C GLU A 109 4.22 -15.57 -11.85
N GLN A 110 2.90 -15.50 -12.06
CA GLN A 110 2.28 -15.78 -13.37
C GLN A 110 1.78 -14.52 -14.05
N ASP A 111 1.29 -13.57 -13.26
CA ASP A 111 0.76 -12.31 -13.76
C ASP A 111 1.81 -11.20 -13.66
N LYS A 112 2.41 -10.86 -14.80
CA LYS A 112 3.43 -9.80 -14.88
C LYS A 112 2.87 -8.42 -14.53
N VAL A 113 1.61 -8.15 -14.87
CA VAL A 113 0.96 -6.86 -14.59
C VAL A 113 0.77 -6.74 -13.09
N SER A 114 0.10 -7.71 -12.47
CA SER A 114 -0.11 -7.72 -11.03
C SER A 114 1.21 -7.78 -10.24
N GLY A 115 2.22 -8.51 -10.73
CA GLY A 115 3.56 -8.55 -10.15
C GLY A 115 4.25 -7.19 -10.15
N PHE A 116 4.19 -6.45 -11.26
CA PHE A 116 4.73 -5.08 -11.35
C PHE A 116 4.04 -4.14 -10.37
N TRP A 117 2.70 -4.14 -10.35
CA TRP A 117 1.92 -3.29 -9.44
C TRP A 117 2.09 -3.67 -7.96
N SER A 118 2.43 -4.92 -7.67
CA SER A 118 2.79 -5.39 -6.33
C SER A 118 4.17 -4.89 -5.90
N TRP A 119 5.14 -4.85 -6.82
CA TRP A 119 6.45 -4.24 -6.55
C TRP A 119 6.33 -2.74 -6.34
N MET A 120 5.60 -2.05 -7.22
CA MET A 120 5.32 -0.62 -7.09
C MET A 120 4.57 -0.28 -5.79
N PHE A 121 3.71 -1.18 -5.31
CA PHE A 121 3.03 -1.02 -4.02
C PHE A 121 4.02 -0.95 -2.85
N VAL A 122 5.04 -1.81 -2.84
CA VAL A 122 6.06 -1.79 -1.80
C VAL A 122 6.85 -0.49 -1.86
N LEU A 123 7.24 -0.09 -3.08
CA LEU A 123 7.96 1.17 -3.28
C LEU A 123 7.12 2.39 -2.91
N SER A 124 5.79 2.37 -3.08
CA SER A 124 4.91 3.50 -2.75
C SER A 124 4.89 3.84 -1.27
N LYS A 125 5.29 2.89 -0.40
CA LYS A 125 5.41 3.15 1.04
C LYS A 125 6.50 4.16 1.37
N LEU A 126 7.51 4.33 0.51
CA LEU A 126 8.53 5.35 0.67
C LEU A 126 7.98 6.77 0.44
N PRO A 127 7.30 7.08 -0.69
CA PRO A 127 6.55 8.31 -0.84
C PRO A 127 5.58 8.57 0.31
N GLU A 128 4.80 7.58 0.76
CA GLU A 128 3.82 7.76 1.85
C GLU A 128 4.44 8.29 3.16
N LEU A 129 5.75 8.09 3.41
CA LEU A 129 6.46 8.73 4.53
C LEU A 129 6.45 10.27 4.45
N GLY A 130 6.36 10.81 3.24
CA GLY A 130 6.24 12.24 2.96
C GLY A 130 5.00 12.88 3.60
N ASP A 131 3.93 12.12 3.83
CA ASP A 131 2.71 12.63 4.50
C ASP A 131 3.04 13.13 5.91
N THR A 132 3.92 12.42 6.61
CA THR A 132 4.37 12.82 7.96
C THR A 132 5.25 14.08 7.91
N ILE A 133 6.05 14.25 6.87
CA ILE A 133 6.85 15.47 6.67
C ILE A 133 5.92 16.68 6.51
N PHE A 134 4.84 16.56 5.73
CA PHE A 134 3.85 17.63 5.60
C PHE A 134 3.14 17.96 6.91
N ILE A 135 2.85 16.96 7.75
CA ILE A 135 2.27 17.16 9.10
C ILE A 135 3.22 17.99 9.97
N VAL A 136 4.51 17.63 10.00
CA VAL A 136 5.54 18.33 10.78
C VAL A 136 5.70 19.77 10.30
N LEU A 137 5.83 20.00 8.99
CA LEU A 137 5.97 21.35 8.40
C LEU A 137 4.75 22.25 8.61
N ARG A 138 3.57 21.67 8.79
CA ARG A 138 2.32 22.40 9.10
C ARG A 138 2.05 22.55 10.60
N LYS A 139 2.96 22.07 11.45
CA LYS A 139 2.79 22.03 12.92
C LYS A 139 1.48 21.36 13.35
N GLN A 140 1.09 20.30 12.66
CA GLN A 140 -0.08 19.50 13.04
C GLN A 140 0.33 18.46 14.10
N PRO A 141 -0.58 18.04 15.00
CA PRO A 141 -0.26 17.03 16.01
C PRO A 141 0.04 15.69 15.34
N LEU A 142 1.27 15.20 15.51
CA LEU A 142 1.68 13.89 15.03
C LEU A 142 1.30 12.83 16.06
N ILE A 143 0.27 12.02 15.76
CA ILE A 143 -0.16 10.93 16.64
C ILE A 143 0.82 9.75 16.56
N PHE A 144 1.05 9.08 17.69
CA PHE A 144 1.95 7.92 17.78
C PHE A 144 1.61 6.84 16.74
N LEU A 145 0.31 6.55 16.61
CA LEU A 145 -0.20 5.51 15.72
C LEU A 145 0.20 5.75 14.26
N HIS A 146 0.27 7.00 13.81
CA HIS A 146 0.54 7.33 12.40
C HIS A 146 1.98 7.00 12.02
N TRP A 147 2.96 7.58 12.71
CA TRP A 147 4.36 7.36 12.35
C TRP A 147 4.83 5.93 12.65
N TYR A 148 4.32 5.31 13.71
CA TYR A 148 4.58 3.90 14.00
C TYR A 148 4.03 3.00 12.90
N HIS A 149 2.80 3.23 12.45
CA HIS A 149 2.19 2.50 11.34
C HIS A 149 3.01 2.62 10.05
N HIS A 150 3.42 3.83 9.67
CA HIS A 150 4.21 4.05 8.45
C HIS A 150 5.54 3.29 8.46
N ILE A 151 6.22 3.20 9.61
CA ILE A 151 7.44 2.39 9.77
C ILE A 151 7.14 0.91 9.60
N THR A 152 6.11 0.40 10.28
CA THR A 152 5.81 -1.03 10.27
C THR A 152 5.33 -1.50 8.91
N VAL A 153 4.47 -0.73 8.21
CA VAL A 153 4.01 -1.12 6.87
C VAL A 153 5.11 -1.06 5.82
N LEU A 154 6.08 -0.15 5.96
CA LEU A 154 7.25 -0.10 5.08
C LEU A 154 8.09 -1.38 5.21
N LEU A 155 8.49 -1.73 6.43
CA LEU A 155 9.31 -2.93 6.68
C LEU A 155 8.55 -4.21 6.34
N TYR A 156 7.27 -4.27 6.73
CA TYR A 156 6.41 -5.42 6.46
C TYR A 156 6.21 -5.64 4.96
N SER A 157 5.91 -4.60 4.19
CA SER A 157 5.72 -4.73 2.73
C SER A 157 6.99 -5.18 2.02
N TRP A 158 8.16 -4.67 2.44
CA TRP A 158 9.45 -5.13 1.91
C TRP A 158 9.67 -6.62 2.13
N PHE A 159 9.51 -7.08 3.37
CA PHE A 159 9.67 -8.49 3.73
C PHE A 159 8.61 -9.40 3.09
N SER A 160 7.36 -8.95 3.06
CA SER A 160 6.24 -9.70 2.50
C SER A 160 6.43 -9.99 1.01
N TYR A 161 7.00 -9.03 0.26
CA TYR A 161 7.32 -9.19 -1.15
C TYR A 161 8.51 -10.13 -1.38
N THR A 162 9.56 -10.06 -0.54
CA THR A 162 10.70 -10.99 -0.68
C THR A 162 10.33 -12.43 -0.36
N GLU A 163 9.35 -12.67 0.49
CA GLU A 163 8.87 -14.02 0.82
C GLU A 163 7.73 -14.51 -0.09
N TYR A 164 7.33 -13.73 -1.09
CA TYR A 164 6.14 -14.01 -1.93
C TYR A 164 4.93 -14.44 -1.11
N THR A 165 4.63 -13.65 -0.07
CA THR A 165 3.51 -13.96 0.82
C THR A 165 2.19 -13.90 0.03
N SER A 166 1.55 -15.05 -0.18
CA SER A 166 0.32 -15.18 -0.98
C SER A 166 -0.82 -14.28 -0.50
N SER A 167 -0.98 -14.11 0.82
CA SER A 167 -2.00 -13.26 1.42
C SER A 167 -1.78 -11.76 1.19
N ALA A 168 -0.58 -11.34 0.76
CA ALA A 168 -0.28 -9.95 0.42
C ALA A 168 -1.16 -9.44 -0.72
N ARG A 169 -1.63 -10.31 -1.63
CA ARG A 169 -2.55 -9.97 -2.72
C ARG A 169 -3.77 -9.17 -2.25
N TRP A 170 -4.46 -9.69 -1.23
CA TRP A 170 -5.65 -9.06 -0.66
C TRP A 170 -5.33 -7.75 0.04
N PHE A 171 -4.18 -7.68 0.71
CA PHE A 171 -3.72 -6.47 1.38
C PHE A 171 -3.44 -5.36 0.36
N ILE A 172 -2.73 -5.67 -0.72
CA ILE A 172 -2.38 -4.73 -1.81
C ILE A 172 -3.65 -4.16 -2.46
N VAL A 173 -4.56 -5.02 -2.91
CA VAL A 173 -5.79 -4.58 -3.60
C VAL A 173 -6.65 -3.70 -2.71
N MET A 174 -6.86 -4.11 -1.46
CA MET A 174 -7.65 -3.32 -0.52
C MET A 174 -6.95 -1.97 -0.23
N ASN A 175 -5.63 -1.95 -0.10
CA ASN A 175 -4.88 -0.73 0.20
C ASN A 175 -5.02 0.27 -0.94
N TYR A 176 -4.80 -0.18 -2.18
CA TYR A 176 -5.05 0.65 -3.37
C TYR A 176 -6.49 1.18 -3.43
N CYS A 177 -7.49 0.34 -3.11
CA CYS A 177 -8.89 0.76 -3.09
C CYS A 177 -9.21 1.79 -2.01
N VAL A 178 -8.61 1.72 -0.82
CA VAL A 178 -8.89 2.72 0.22
C VAL A 178 -8.06 3.99 0.02
N HIS A 179 -6.80 3.87 -0.40
CA HIS A 179 -5.96 5.02 -0.73
C HIS A 179 -6.50 5.80 -1.93
N SER A 180 -7.08 5.14 -2.94
CA SER A 180 -7.74 5.83 -4.04
C SER A 180 -8.87 6.73 -3.54
N VAL A 181 -9.73 6.24 -2.64
CA VAL A 181 -10.83 7.02 -2.06
C VAL A 181 -10.32 8.11 -1.11
N MET A 182 -9.41 7.78 -0.20
CA MET A 182 -8.90 8.69 0.82
C MET A 182 -8.14 9.87 0.20
N TYR A 183 -7.19 9.61 -0.71
CA TYR A 183 -6.42 10.67 -1.35
C TYR A 183 -7.26 11.46 -2.35
N SER A 184 -8.23 10.84 -3.04
CA SER A 184 -9.20 11.59 -3.85
C SER A 184 -10.03 12.56 -2.99
N TYR A 185 -10.46 12.13 -1.81
CA TYR A 185 -11.14 13.01 -0.84
C TYR A 185 -10.25 14.19 -0.43
N TYR A 186 -8.97 13.95 -0.11
CA TYR A 186 -8.03 15.02 0.23
C TYR A 186 -7.74 15.97 -0.95
N ALA A 187 -7.59 15.44 -2.16
CA ALA A 187 -7.43 16.23 -3.37
C ALA A 187 -8.64 17.15 -3.58
N LEU A 188 -9.86 16.62 -3.57
CA LEU A 188 -11.10 17.40 -3.71
C LEU A 188 -11.25 18.47 -2.62
N LYS A 189 -10.98 18.12 -1.36
CA LYS A 189 -11.00 19.06 -0.23
C LYS A 189 -9.99 20.19 -0.42
N SER A 190 -8.79 19.87 -0.89
CA SER A 190 -7.72 20.85 -1.11
C SER A 190 -8.04 21.83 -2.25
N MET A 191 -8.73 21.36 -3.31
CA MET A 191 -9.26 22.16 -4.43
C MET A 191 -10.45 23.06 -4.04
N GLY A 192 -10.95 22.97 -2.81
CA GLY A 192 -12.02 23.83 -2.31
C GLY A 192 -13.43 23.27 -2.47
N TYR A 193 -13.57 22.07 -3.06
CA TYR A 193 -14.82 21.34 -3.05
C TYR A 193 -15.08 20.80 -1.64
N ARG A 194 -16.11 21.33 -0.99
CA ARG A 194 -16.58 20.81 0.30
C ARG A 194 -17.50 19.63 0.02
N PRO A 195 -17.14 18.39 0.42
CA PRO A 195 -18.04 17.27 0.31
C PRO A 195 -19.31 17.52 1.13
N TYR A 196 -20.41 16.85 0.76
CA TYR A 196 -21.69 16.95 1.46
C TYR A 196 -21.51 16.71 2.98
N LYS A 197 -22.23 17.45 3.84
CA LYS A 197 -22.01 17.45 5.31
C LYS A 197 -21.96 16.05 5.93
N SER A 198 -22.71 15.08 5.40
CA SER A 198 -22.71 13.69 5.90
C SER A 198 -21.44 12.90 5.60
N ILE A 199 -20.59 13.35 4.67
CA ILE A 199 -19.34 12.69 4.23
C ILE A 199 -18.12 13.47 4.72
N GLN A 200 -18.31 14.62 5.37
CA GLN A 200 -17.21 15.37 5.96
C GLN A 200 -16.65 14.61 7.15
N VAL A 201 -15.45 14.08 6.97
CA VAL A 201 -14.67 13.43 8.00
C VAL A 201 -13.44 14.28 8.28
N ASP A 202 -13.09 14.42 9.55
CA ASP A 202 -11.84 15.05 9.98
C ASP A 202 -10.64 14.27 9.44
N ASP A 203 -9.60 14.97 8.98
CA ASP A 203 -8.44 14.34 8.33
C ASP A 203 -7.75 13.32 9.27
N ILE A 204 -7.69 13.63 10.57
CA ILE A 204 -7.15 12.72 11.59
C ILE A 204 -8.00 11.46 11.70
N ARG A 205 -9.34 11.61 11.78
CA ARG A 205 -10.26 10.47 11.87
C ARG A 205 -10.21 9.60 10.63
N LEU A 206 -10.10 10.21 9.44
CA LEU A 206 -10.00 9.47 8.19
C LEU A 206 -8.69 8.67 8.13
N GLY A 207 -7.57 9.26 8.53
CA GLY A 207 -6.29 8.55 8.66
C GLY A 207 -6.36 7.41 9.68
N GLU A 208 -6.96 7.61 10.86
CA GLU A 208 -7.13 6.54 11.85
C GLU A 208 -8.01 5.40 11.35
N MET A 209 -9.11 5.71 10.66
CA MET A 209 -9.98 4.70 10.06
C MET A 209 -9.22 3.86 9.04
N GLN A 210 -8.36 4.49 8.24
CA GLN A 210 -7.54 3.77 7.28
C GLN A 210 -6.57 2.81 7.97
N ILE A 211 -5.78 3.30 8.93
CA ILE A 211 -4.83 2.49 9.70
C ILE A 211 -5.54 1.30 10.36
N LYS A 212 -6.72 1.53 10.98
CA LYS A 212 -7.51 0.47 11.60
C LYS A 212 -8.00 -0.56 10.59
N LYS A 213 -8.42 -0.13 9.39
CA LYS A 213 -8.94 -1.01 8.34
C LYS A 213 -7.84 -1.92 7.78
N GLU A 214 -6.68 -1.35 7.47
CA GLU A 214 -5.49 -2.09 7.03
C GLU A 214 -5.05 -3.11 8.09
N SER A 215 -4.94 -2.67 9.35
CA SER A 215 -4.50 -3.51 10.47
C SER A 215 -5.44 -4.69 10.71
N LYS A 216 -6.76 -4.45 10.72
CA LYS A 216 -7.76 -5.53 10.87
C LYS A 216 -7.70 -6.53 9.73
N MET A 217 -7.50 -6.07 8.50
CA MET A 217 -7.40 -6.94 7.33
C MET A 217 -6.14 -7.81 7.40
N ALA A 218 -4.99 -7.22 7.72
CA ALA A 218 -3.75 -7.97 7.90
C ALA A 218 -3.89 -9.07 8.96
N ILE A 219 -4.46 -8.76 10.13
CA ILE A 219 -4.72 -9.75 11.18
C ILE A 219 -5.62 -10.89 10.66
N LYS A 220 -6.73 -10.55 9.99
CA LYS A 220 -7.69 -11.55 9.49
C LYS A 220 -7.08 -12.47 8.43
N LEU A 221 -6.29 -11.92 7.51
CA LEU A 221 -5.61 -12.69 6.47
C LEU A 221 -4.55 -13.62 7.06
N THR A 222 -3.76 -13.13 8.02
CA THR A 222 -2.79 -13.95 8.75
C THR A 222 -3.49 -15.10 9.46
N GLN A 223 -4.59 -14.83 10.17
CA GLN A 223 -5.39 -15.88 10.83
C GLN A 223 -5.93 -16.93 9.86
N LEU A 224 -6.44 -16.51 8.69
CA LEU A 224 -6.91 -17.43 7.66
C LEU A 224 -5.77 -18.31 7.15
N GLN A 225 -4.62 -17.72 6.85
CA GLN A 225 -3.45 -18.43 6.37
C GLN A 225 -2.89 -19.43 7.40
N PHE A 226 -2.96 -19.11 8.70
CA PHE A 226 -2.63 -20.05 9.78
C PHE A 226 -3.66 -21.19 9.90
N LYS A 227 -4.95 -20.86 9.87
CA LYS A 227 -6.03 -21.86 9.96
C LYS A 227 -5.95 -22.88 8.83
N ASP A 228 -5.74 -22.42 7.60
CA ASP A 228 -5.66 -23.30 6.43
C ASP A 228 -4.35 -24.11 6.41
N ARG A 229 -3.24 -23.59 6.95
CA ARG A 229 -2.02 -24.39 7.16
C ARG A 229 -2.19 -25.51 8.17
N VAL A 230 -2.87 -25.27 9.29
CA VAL A 230 -3.14 -26.30 10.31
C VAL A 230 -4.11 -27.36 9.75
N ALA A 231 -5.14 -26.94 9.01
CA ALA A 231 -6.07 -27.88 8.39
C ALA A 231 -5.41 -28.82 7.35
N MET A 232 -4.29 -28.41 6.74
CA MET A 232 -3.50 -29.25 5.83
C MET A 232 -2.48 -30.15 6.55
N SER A 233 -2.10 -29.86 7.80
CA SER A 233 -1.22 -30.73 8.58
C SER A 233 -1.97 -31.87 9.30
N ASP A 234 -3.30 -31.76 9.39
CA ASP A 234 -4.19 -32.74 10.02
C ASP A 234 -4.79 -33.75 9.02
N VAL A 235 -4.25 -33.82 7.79
CA VAL A 235 -4.59 -34.79 6.72
C VAL A 235 -3.32 -35.53 6.30
#